data_AF-A0A5N5MQC1-F1
#
_entry.id   AF-A0A5N5MQC1-F1
#
_cell.length_a   1.000
_cell.length_b   1.000
_cell.length_c   1.000
_cell.angle_alpha   90.00
_cell.angle_beta   90.00
_cell.angle_gamma   90.00
#
_symmetry.space_group_name_H-M   'P 1'
#
loop_
_entity.id
_entity.type
_entity.pdbx_description
1 polymer ?
#
loop_
_entity_poly.entity_id
_entity_poly.type
_entity_poly.pdbx_seq_one_letter_code
_entity_poly.pdbx_strand_id
1 'polypeptide(L)'
;MDHAADAHRTDLMTITRFVLNEQSKYPESRGDFSILLSHIVLGCKFVCSVVNKAGLAKIIGLAGETNVQASCRGEEQKKLDVLSNEVFVKALVSSGRTCILVSEEDEEATFVEPSRRGRYCVVFDPLDGSSNIDCGVSIGTIFGIYMVKDDHEPTLDDVLQPGKNMLAAGYCMYGSSCTFVLSTGTGVNGFTLDPSLGEFILTHPNIKIPKKGKIYSVNEGNAKNWDGPTAKYVEKCKFPQDGSSSKSLRYIGSMVADVHRTLLYGGIFLYPADKKSPNGKLRVLYEVFPMSFLMEQAGGQAFTGKQRALDLVPAKIHERSPVFLGSYDEVEEIKALYAAEEEKA
;
A
#
# COMPACT_ATOMS: atom_id res chain seq x y z
N MET A 1 26.68 17.49 -26.26
CA MET A 1 25.30 17.70 -25.78
C MET A 1 24.51 16.52 -26.32
N ASP A 2 24.04 15.66 -25.43
CA ASP A 2 23.40 14.41 -25.81
C ASP A 2 21.96 14.69 -26.23
N HIS A 3 21.74 14.89 -27.53
CA HIS A 3 20.44 15.26 -28.08
C HIS A 3 19.33 14.23 -27.78
N ALA A 4 19.68 12.99 -27.42
CA ALA A 4 18.72 11.99 -26.96
C ALA A 4 18.20 12.29 -25.53
N ALA A 5 19.06 12.78 -24.64
CA ALA A 5 18.68 13.18 -23.28
C ALA A 5 17.81 14.46 -23.28
N ASP A 6 18.06 15.38 -24.22
CA ASP A 6 17.23 16.58 -24.40
C ASP A 6 15.87 16.30 -25.07
N ALA A 7 15.80 15.32 -25.99
CA ALA A 7 14.52 14.88 -26.55
C ALA A 7 13.60 14.27 -25.46
N HIS A 8 14.16 13.47 -24.55
CA HIS A 8 13.45 12.93 -23.39
C HIS A 8 12.99 13.98 -22.37
N ARG A 9 13.60 15.18 -22.35
CA ARG A 9 13.17 16.27 -21.46
C ARG A 9 11.87 16.94 -21.87
N THR A 10 11.49 16.85 -23.14
CA THR A 10 10.29 17.53 -23.67
C THR A 10 9.09 16.59 -23.88
N ASP A 11 9.33 15.29 -24.09
CA ASP A 11 8.27 14.28 -24.19
C ASP A 11 8.01 13.61 -22.83
N LEU A 12 7.30 14.33 -21.95
CA LEU A 12 6.97 13.83 -20.62
C LEU A 12 5.79 12.83 -20.67
N MET A 13 5.99 11.65 -20.10
CA MET A 13 4.93 10.67 -19.89
C MET A 13 4.29 10.89 -18.52
N THR A 14 3.22 11.69 -18.46
CA THR A 14 2.45 11.89 -17.22
C THR A 14 1.63 10.64 -16.89
N ILE A 15 1.26 10.47 -15.62
CA ILE A 15 0.35 9.39 -15.21
C ILE A 15 -0.99 9.44 -15.97
N THR A 16 -1.53 10.64 -16.21
CA THR A 16 -2.76 10.82 -16.98
C THR A 16 -2.59 10.32 -18.41
N ARG A 17 -1.49 10.68 -19.09
CA ARG A 17 -1.19 10.19 -20.44
C ARG A 17 -0.96 8.68 -20.45
N PHE A 18 -0.24 8.15 -19.46
CA PHE A 18 0.00 6.72 -19.33
C PHE A 18 -1.31 5.94 -19.23
N VAL A 19 -2.22 6.37 -18.35
CA VAL A 19 -3.50 5.70 -18.12
C VAL A 19 -4.41 5.78 -19.34
N LEU A 20 -4.43 6.92 -20.04
CA LEU A 20 -5.18 7.05 -21.30
C LEU A 20 -4.61 6.16 -22.40
N ASN A 21 -3.28 6.03 -22.49
CA ASN A 21 -2.63 5.10 -23.41
C ASN A 21 -2.98 3.65 -23.08
N GLU A 22 -2.97 3.25 -21.81
CA GLU A 22 -3.40 1.91 -21.40
C GLU A 22 -4.88 1.68 -21.70
N GLN A 23 -5.75 2.65 -21.40
CA GLN A 23 -7.18 2.57 -21.72
C GLN A 23 -7.43 2.34 -23.22
N SER A 24 -6.65 2.99 -24.10
CA SER A 24 -6.80 2.85 -25.55
C SER A 24 -6.57 1.42 -26.07
N LYS A 25 -5.93 0.55 -25.28
CA LYS A 25 -5.71 -0.87 -25.60
C LYS A 25 -6.96 -1.74 -25.38
N TYR A 26 -7.96 -1.23 -24.66
CA TYR A 26 -9.17 -1.95 -24.26
C TYR A 26 -10.41 -1.25 -24.84
N PRO A 27 -10.94 -1.69 -26.00
CA PRO A 27 -12.08 -1.06 -26.68
C PRO A 27 -13.35 -0.90 -25.82
N GLU A 28 -13.53 -1.78 -24.84
CA GLU A 28 -14.64 -1.78 -23.88
C GLU A 28 -14.51 -0.71 -22.78
N SER A 29 -13.32 -0.13 -22.60
CA SER A 29 -13.03 0.81 -21.51
C SER A 29 -13.58 2.21 -21.80
N ARG A 30 -14.63 2.59 -21.05
CA ARG A 30 -15.34 3.88 -21.19
C ARG A 30 -14.70 5.07 -20.46
N GLY A 31 -13.53 4.88 -19.85
CA GLY A 31 -12.78 5.94 -19.14
C GLY A 31 -13.17 6.15 -17.67
N ASP A 32 -14.13 5.38 -17.15
CA ASP A 32 -14.54 5.46 -15.74
C ASP A 32 -13.37 5.19 -14.79
N PHE A 33 -12.50 4.22 -15.12
CA PHE A 33 -11.29 3.94 -14.35
C PHE A 33 -10.30 5.12 -14.35
N SER A 34 -10.11 5.75 -15.50
CA SER A 34 -9.23 6.91 -15.66
C SER A 34 -9.68 8.09 -14.80
N ILE A 35 -10.99 8.35 -14.76
CA ILE A 35 -11.59 9.40 -13.91
C ILE A 35 -11.36 9.08 -12.42
N LEU A 36 -11.60 7.84 -12.00
CA LEU A 36 -11.36 7.39 -10.64
C LEU A 36 -9.90 7.62 -10.22
N LEU A 37 -8.96 7.17 -11.05
CA LEU A 37 -7.53 7.28 -10.78
C LEU A 37 -7.07 8.74 -10.71
N SER A 38 -7.60 9.63 -11.55
CA SER A 38 -7.32 11.07 -11.44
C SER A 38 -7.73 11.66 -10.08
N HIS A 39 -8.82 11.17 -9.48
CA HIS A 39 -9.24 11.60 -8.14
C HIS A 39 -8.37 11.03 -7.02
N ILE A 40 -7.88 9.79 -7.17
CA ILE A 40 -6.86 9.22 -6.26
C ILE A 40 -5.58 10.05 -6.33
N VAL A 41 -5.10 10.36 -7.53
CA VAL A 41 -3.91 11.21 -7.76
C VAL A 41 -4.09 12.60 -7.14
N LEU A 42 -5.28 13.19 -7.25
CA LEU A 42 -5.59 14.46 -6.59
C LEU A 42 -5.48 14.35 -5.07
N GLY A 43 -6.04 13.30 -4.46
CA GLY A 43 -5.92 13.01 -3.03
C GLY A 43 -4.45 12.92 -2.59
N CYS A 44 -3.64 12.15 -3.32
CA CYS A 44 -2.20 12.03 -3.05
C CYS A 44 -1.44 13.36 -3.16
N LYS A 45 -1.74 14.20 -4.17
CA LYS A 45 -1.15 15.54 -4.30
C LYS A 45 -1.52 16.44 -3.14
N PHE A 46 -2.78 16.38 -2.69
CA PHE A 46 -3.26 17.13 -1.54
C PHE A 46 -2.50 16.73 -0.28
N VAL A 47 -2.49 15.43 0.06
CA VAL A 47 -1.82 14.91 1.25
C VAL A 47 -0.33 15.24 1.22
N CYS A 48 0.35 15.06 0.07
CA CYS A 48 1.75 15.46 -0.10
C CYS A 48 1.98 16.95 0.22
N SER A 49 1.13 17.86 -0.27
CA SER A 49 1.23 19.29 0.02
C SER A 49 1.06 19.58 1.52
N VAL A 50 0.15 18.89 2.22
CA VAL A 50 -0.07 19.10 3.64
C VAL A 50 1.08 18.52 4.47
N VAL A 51 1.53 17.30 4.20
CA VAL A 51 2.66 16.64 4.87
C VAL A 51 3.92 17.52 4.79
N ASN A 52 4.25 18.04 3.60
CA ASN A 52 5.41 18.92 3.41
C ASN A 52 5.34 20.25 4.18
N LYS A 53 4.15 20.66 4.62
CA LYS A 53 3.91 21.90 5.37
C LYS A 53 3.50 21.64 6.80
N ALA A 54 3.46 20.40 7.25
CA ALA A 54 2.84 20.04 8.52
C ALA A 54 3.47 20.82 9.68
N GLY A 55 4.81 20.95 9.70
CA GLY A 55 5.54 21.66 10.75
C GLY A 55 5.36 23.18 10.75
N LEU A 56 5.00 23.75 9.60
CA LEU A 56 4.70 25.18 9.46
C LEU A 56 3.24 25.48 9.84
N ALA A 57 2.32 24.57 9.51
CA ALA A 57 0.89 24.79 9.64
C ALA A 57 0.31 24.49 11.04
N LYS A 58 1.15 24.20 12.05
CA LYS A 58 0.73 23.68 13.38
C LYS A 58 -0.22 22.46 13.28
N ILE A 59 -0.14 21.71 12.18
CA ILE A 59 -0.93 20.49 11.96
C ILE A 59 -0.28 19.31 12.73
N ILE A 60 0.99 19.42 13.10
CA ILE A 60 1.76 18.46 13.91
C ILE A 60 1.49 18.64 15.42
N GLY A 61 0.23 18.76 15.84
CA GLY A 61 -0.08 18.96 17.25
C GLY A 61 -1.56 18.82 17.60
N LEU A 62 -1.80 18.20 18.76
CA LEU A 62 -3.08 17.90 19.43
C LEU A 62 -4.24 18.82 18.99
N ALA A 63 -5.39 18.21 18.70
CA ALA A 63 -6.67 18.91 18.55
C ALA A 63 -7.12 19.47 19.91
N GLY A 64 -6.46 20.54 20.34
CA GLY A 64 -6.87 21.37 21.46
C GLY A 64 -7.49 22.67 20.94
N GLU A 65 -8.76 22.61 20.53
CA GLU A 65 -9.74 23.63 20.90
C GLU A 65 -11.03 22.91 21.28
N THR A 66 -11.45 23.17 22.51
CA THR A 66 -12.61 22.60 23.20
C THR A 66 -13.89 22.81 22.42
N ASN A 67 -14.52 21.72 21.98
CA ASN A 67 -15.97 21.58 22.00
C ASN A 67 -16.32 20.15 22.39
N VAL A 68 -16.95 20.06 23.56
CA VAL A 68 -17.39 18.85 24.24
C VAL A 68 -18.59 18.29 23.47
N GLN A 69 -18.43 17.19 22.73
CA GLN A 69 -19.45 16.13 22.55
C GLN A 69 -18.90 14.95 21.72
N ALA A 70 -18.76 13.80 22.39
CA ALA A 70 -18.81 12.42 21.84
C ALA A 70 -17.66 11.91 20.93
N SER A 71 -17.17 10.67 21.03
CA SER A 71 -16.88 9.70 22.11
C SER A 71 -16.47 8.38 21.43
N CYS A 72 -15.55 7.63 22.05
CA CYS A 72 -15.34 6.18 21.91
C CYS A 72 -14.45 5.63 20.79
N ARG A 73 -13.13 5.80 20.89
CA ARG A 73 -12.12 4.72 21.06
C ARG A 73 -10.72 5.34 21.13
N GLY A 74 -9.85 4.74 21.95
CA GLY A 74 -8.61 5.34 22.42
C GLY A 74 -7.57 5.65 21.34
N GLU A 75 -6.78 6.67 21.65
CA GLU A 75 -5.61 7.25 20.95
C GLU A 75 -5.92 8.38 19.96
N GLU A 76 -5.66 9.62 20.42
CA GLU A 76 -4.82 10.62 19.74
C GLU A 76 -4.84 10.64 18.20
N GLN A 77 -6.00 10.63 17.56
CA GLN A 77 -6.13 10.71 16.11
C GLN A 77 -5.45 12.00 15.63
N LYS A 78 -4.32 11.89 14.92
CA LYS A 78 -3.53 13.05 14.51
C LYS A 78 -4.37 13.81 13.49
N LYS A 79 -4.40 15.14 13.58
CA LYS A 79 -5.21 16.01 12.68
C LYS A 79 -5.01 15.70 11.18
N LEU A 80 -3.84 15.17 10.82
CA LEU A 80 -3.50 14.84 9.46
C LEU A 80 -4.18 13.55 8.96
N ASP A 81 -4.43 12.58 9.83
CA ASP A 81 -5.14 11.34 9.51
C ASP A 81 -6.58 11.64 9.11
N VAL A 82 -7.30 12.38 9.97
CA VAL A 82 -8.67 12.86 9.71
C VAL A 82 -8.76 13.68 8.43
N LEU A 83 -7.85 14.64 8.24
CA LEU A 83 -7.83 15.48 7.05
C LEU A 83 -7.55 14.66 5.78
N SER A 84 -6.63 13.71 5.84
CA SER A 84 -6.31 12.84 4.71
C SER A 84 -7.52 11.96 4.35
N ASN A 85 -8.19 11.37 5.36
CA ASN A 85 -9.40 10.59 5.14
C ASN A 85 -10.51 11.41 4.48
N GLU A 86 -10.83 12.58 5.04
CA GLU A 86 -11.89 13.45 4.50
C GLU A 86 -11.67 13.81 3.03
N VAL A 87 -10.42 14.13 2.67
CA VAL A 87 -10.07 14.52 1.30
C VAL A 87 -10.21 13.34 0.35
N PHE A 88 -9.76 12.15 0.75
CA PHE A 88 -9.91 10.94 -0.04
C PHE A 88 -11.39 10.58 -0.22
N VAL A 89 -12.19 10.56 0.84
CA VAL A 89 -13.63 10.29 0.76
C VAL A 89 -14.31 11.30 -0.17
N LYS A 90 -14.08 12.61 0.03
CA LYS A 90 -14.70 13.66 -0.82
C LYS A 90 -14.29 13.52 -2.29
N ALA A 91 -13.00 13.28 -2.58
CA ALA A 91 -12.50 13.12 -3.95
C ALA A 91 -13.05 11.85 -4.62
N LEU A 92 -13.09 10.73 -3.89
CA LEU A 92 -13.59 9.47 -4.43
C LEU A 92 -15.09 9.54 -4.70
N VAL A 93 -15.88 10.11 -3.80
CA VAL A 93 -17.33 10.31 -4.02
C VAL A 93 -17.59 11.34 -5.14
N SER A 94 -16.79 12.41 -5.26
CA SER A 94 -16.96 13.39 -6.34
C SER A 94 -16.58 12.86 -7.71
N SER A 95 -15.80 11.78 -7.78
CA SER A 95 -15.48 11.12 -9.06
C SER A 95 -16.73 10.62 -9.78
N GLY A 96 -17.80 10.31 -9.04
CA GLY A 96 -19.01 9.67 -9.57
C GLY A 96 -18.79 8.22 -10.02
N ARG A 97 -17.64 7.60 -9.66
CA ARG A 97 -17.23 6.27 -10.13
C ARG A 97 -17.21 5.21 -9.03
N THR A 98 -17.29 5.61 -7.76
CA THR A 98 -17.24 4.69 -6.62
C THR A 98 -18.62 4.33 -6.09
N CYS A 99 -18.73 3.18 -5.43
CA CYS A 99 -19.94 2.71 -4.78
C CYS A 99 -19.76 2.34 -3.31
N ILE A 100 -18.60 1.77 -2.96
CA ILE A 100 -18.22 1.43 -1.58
C ILE A 100 -16.82 1.95 -1.32
N LEU A 101 -16.64 2.61 -0.19
CA LEU A 101 -15.35 3.06 0.32
C LEU A 101 -15.07 2.38 1.66
N VAL A 102 -13.87 1.83 1.83
CA VAL A 102 -13.39 1.30 3.12
C VAL A 102 -12.09 2.00 3.45
N SER A 103 -12.10 2.77 4.54
CA SER A 103 -10.92 3.48 5.05
C SER A 103 -10.36 2.78 6.28
N GLU A 104 -9.08 2.97 6.57
CA GLU A 104 -8.53 2.61 7.88
C GLU A 104 -9.14 3.41 9.03
N GLU A 105 -9.54 4.66 8.73
CA GLU A 105 -9.97 5.66 9.71
C GLU A 105 -11.48 5.61 10.04
N ASP A 106 -12.26 4.85 9.26
CA ASP A 106 -13.72 4.74 9.42
C ASP A 106 -14.08 3.34 9.94
N GLU A 107 -14.91 3.24 11.00
CA GLU A 107 -15.30 1.94 11.58
C GLU A 107 -16.24 1.11 10.68
N GLU A 108 -16.96 1.78 9.78
CA GLU A 108 -17.91 1.18 8.86
C GLU A 108 -17.59 1.58 7.41
N ALA A 109 -17.97 0.73 6.46
CA ALA A 109 -17.83 1.05 5.06
C ALA A 109 -18.79 2.19 4.67
N THR A 110 -18.30 3.15 3.90
CA THR A 110 -19.14 4.22 3.34
C THR A 110 -19.77 3.77 2.03
N PHE A 111 -21.10 3.72 2.01
CA PHE A 111 -21.89 3.44 0.81
C PHE A 111 -22.24 4.74 0.10
N VAL A 112 -21.84 4.87 -1.17
CA VAL A 112 -22.14 6.05 -1.98
C VAL A 112 -23.61 6.04 -2.37
N GLU A 113 -24.27 7.19 -2.25
CA GLU A 113 -25.67 7.38 -2.63
C GLU A 113 -25.92 7.02 -4.11
N PRO A 114 -27.07 6.40 -4.45
CA PRO A 114 -27.37 5.96 -5.83
C PRO A 114 -27.22 7.05 -6.90
N SER A 115 -27.52 8.32 -6.57
CA SER A 115 -27.41 9.46 -7.48
C SER A 115 -25.98 9.84 -7.88
N ARG A 116 -24.99 9.39 -7.10
CA ARG A 116 -23.56 9.73 -7.27
C ARG A 116 -22.69 8.48 -7.43
N ARG A 117 -23.32 7.31 -7.51
CA ARG A 117 -22.67 6.00 -7.45
C ARG A 117 -22.16 5.57 -8.83
N GLY A 118 -20.94 5.02 -8.84
CA GLY A 118 -20.43 4.24 -9.97
C GLY A 118 -20.31 2.76 -9.62
N ARG A 119 -19.32 2.05 -10.19
CA ARG A 119 -19.17 0.59 -10.05
C ARG A 119 -17.95 0.13 -9.26
N TYR A 120 -17.05 1.06 -8.91
CA TYR A 120 -15.79 0.70 -8.25
C TYR A 120 -15.93 0.71 -6.74
N CYS A 121 -15.29 -0.25 -6.07
CA CYS A 121 -15.09 -0.21 -4.64
C CYS A 121 -13.63 0.17 -4.37
N VAL A 122 -13.38 1.07 -3.43
CA VAL A 122 -12.02 1.51 -3.09
C VAL A 122 -11.75 1.26 -1.62
N VAL A 123 -10.70 0.50 -1.36
CA VAL A 123 -10.18 0.26 0.00
C VAL A 123 -8.88 1.04 0.13
N PHE A 124 -8.69 1.80 1.20
CA PHE A 124 -7.51 2.67 1.31
C PHE A 124 -7.07 2.92 2.76
N ASP A 125 -5.77 3.09 2.92
CA ASP A 125 -5.15 3.70 4.09
C ASP A 125 -4.76 5.12 3.68
N PRO A 126 -5.44 6.16 4.18
CA PRO A 126 -5.18 7.53 3.77
C PRO A 126 -3.79 8.00 4.21
N LEU A 127 -3.23 7.46 5.31
CA LEU A 127 -1.94 7.89 5.86
C LEU A 127 -1.18 6.79 6.63
N ASP A 128 -0.57 5.86 5.89
CA ASP A 128 0.33 4.84 6.44
C ASP A 128 1.55 5.47 7.11
N GLY A 129 1.85 4.97 8.31
CA GLY A 129 3.00 5.41 9.09
C GLY A 129 2.79 6.74 9.80
N SER A 130 1.55 7.16 10.07
CA SER A 130 1.23 8.42 10.77
C SER A 130 1.99 8.64 12.09
N SER A 131 2.38 7.56 12.79
CA SER A 131 3.24 7.62 13.97
C SER A 131 4.59 8.31 13.70
N ASN A 132 5.07 8.28 12.46
CA ASN A 132 6.38 8.77 12.01
C ASN A 132 6.34 10.21 11.45
N ILE A 133 5.18 10.86 11.43
CA ILE A 133 5.03 12.25 10.94
C ILE A 133 5.93 13.20 11.74
N ASP A 134 5.92 13.09 13.07
CA ASP A 134 6.56 14.06 13.97
C ASP A 134 8.09 14.00 13.87
N CYS A 135 8.65 12.86 13.48
CA CYS A 135 10.09 12.66 13.29
C CYS A 135 10.56 12.87 11.85
N GLY A 136 9.66 13.29 10.94
CA GLY A 136 10.01 13.60 9.54
C GLY A 136 10.43 12.39 8.71
N VAL A 137 10.01 11.20 9.12
CA VAL A 137 10.27 9.95 8.39
C VAL A 137 9.23 9.76 7.29
N SER A 138 9.57 8.98 6.26
CA SER A 138 8.69 8.72 5.13
C SER A 138 7.40 8.01 5.56
N ILE A 139 6.29 8.48 5.00
CA ILE A 139 4.92 7.99 5.20
C ILE A 139 4.25 7.81 3.82
N GLY A 140 3.00 7.37 3.76
CA GLY A 140 2.33 7.22 2.47
C GLY A 140 0.81 7.05 2.53
N THR A 141 0.21 6.83 1.37
CA THR A 141 -1.20 6.43 1.21
C THR A 141 -1.21 5.13 0.43
N ILE A 142 -2.07 4.18 0.82
CA ILE A 142 -2.20 2.88 0.16
C ILE A 142 -3.63 2.75 -0.37
N PHE A 143 -3.83 2.15 -1.55
CA PHE A 143 -5.18 1.91 -2.07
C PHE A 143 -5.27 0.63 -2.90
N GLY A 144 -6.44 -0.01 -2.85
CA GLY A 144 -6.86 -1.12 -3.69
C GLY A 144 -8.21 -0.82 -4.33
N ILE A 145 -8.42 -1.33 -5.54
CA ILE A 145 -9.63 -1.08 -6.34
C ILE A 145 -10.25 -2.42 -6.76
N TYR A 146 -11.52 -2.59 -6.40
CA TYR A 146 -12.39 -3.65 -6.87
C TYR A 146 -13.51 -3.08 -7.75
N MET A 147 -14.30 -3.96 -8.36
CA MET A 147 -15.48 -3.58 -9.13
C MET A 147 -16.63 -4.54 -8.82
N VAL A 148 -17.83 -3.98 -8.66
CA VAL A 148 -19.09 -4.72 -8.60
C VAL A 148 -19.38 -5.28 -9.98
N LYS A 149 -19.34 -6.61 -10.12
CA LYS A 149 -19.46 -7.30 -11.41
C LYS A 149 -20.90 -7.37 -11.91
N ASP A 150 -21.83 -7.56 -11.00
CA ASP A 150 -23.24 -7.80 -11.28
C ASP A 150 -24.10 -6.54 -11.02
N ASP A 151 -25.30 -6.50 -11.60
CA ASP A 151 -26.23 -5.38 -11.44
C ASP A 151 -27.10 -5.59 -10.19
N HIS A 152 -26.49 -5.44 -9.01
CA HIS A 152 -27.17 -5.47 -7.73
C HIS A 152 -26.81 -4.26 -6.86
N GLU A 153 -27.58 -4.07 -5.79
CA GLU A 153 -27.23 -3.10 -4.76
C GLU A 153 -25.89 -3.50 -4.12
N PRO A 154 -24.89 -2.60 -4.05
CA PRO A 154 -23.59 -2.88 -3.48
C PRO A 154 -23.71 -3.34 -2.02
N THR A 155 -22.98 -4.39 -1.67
CA THR A 155 -22.95 -4.97 -0.34
C THR A 155 -21.50 -5.09 0.14
N LEU A 156 -21.30 -5.38 1.43
CA LEU A 156 -19.94 -5.61 1.94
C LEU A 156 -19.23 -6.79 1.24
N ASP A 157 -19.97 -7.75 0.68
CA ASP A 157 -19.38 -8.89 -0.04
C ASP A 157 -18.63 -8.46 -1.31
N ASP A 158 -18.96 -7.30 -1.87
CA ASP A 158 -18.24 -6.70 -3.01
C ASP A 158 -16.84 -6.20 -2.65
N VAL A 159 -16.53 -6.04 -1.36
CA VAL A 159 -15.19 -5.69 -0.87
C VAL A 159 -14.55 -6.82 -0.07
N LEU A 160 -15.34 -7.69 0.56
CA LEU A 160 -14.89 -8.85 1.32
C LEU A 160 -14.55 -10.04 0.39
N GLN A 161 -13.69 -9.77 -0.59
CA GLN A 161 -13.25 -10.74 -1.57
C GLN A 161 -11.72 -10.90 -1.57
N PRO A 162 -11.18 -12.02 -2.09
CA PRO A 162 -9.75 -12.23 -2.20
C PRO A 162 -9.02 -11.11 -2.94
N GLY A 163 -7.82 -10.76 -2.45
CA GLY A 163 -6.98 -9.72 -3.06
C GLY A 163 -6.64 -9.96 -4.53
N LYS A 164 -6.65 -11.21 -5.00
CA LYS A 164 -6.45 -11.54 -6.42
C LYS A 164 -7.55 -11.00 -7.34
N ASN A 165 -8.70 -10.61 -6.80
CA ASN A 165 -9.81 -10.04 -7.56
C ASN A 165 -9.70 -8.51 -7.73
N MET A 166 -8.70 -7.86 -7.12
CA MET A 166 -8.47 -6.43 -7.35
C MET A 166 -8.17 -6.17 -8.83
N LEU A 167 -8.74 -5.10 -9.35
CA LEU A 167 -8.45 -4.61 -10.70
C LEU A 167 -7.14 -3.82 -10.73
N ALA A 168 -6.90 -3.06 -9.67
CA ALA A 168 -5.72 -2.23 -9.54
C ALA A 168 -5.39 -2.01 -8.06
N ALA A 169 -4.11 -1.75 -7.81
CA ALA A 169 -3.62 -1.35 -6.50
C ALA A 169 -2.46 -0.40 -6.66
N GLY A 170 -2.21 0.39 -5.63
CA GLY A 170 -1.11 1.33 -5.63
C GLY A 170 -0.82 1.91 -4.26
N TYR A 171 0.23 2.71 -4.22
CA TYR A 171 0.52 3.57 -3.08
C TYR A 171 1.16 4.87 -3.55
N CYS A 172 1.08 5.89 -2.71
CA CYS A 172 1.86 7.11 -2.84
C CYS A 172 2.77 7.25 -1.63
N MET A 173 4.07 7.30 -1.84
CA MET A 173 5.07 7.52 -0.79
C MET A 173 5.42 9.00 -0.71
N TYR A 174 5.30 9.58 0.48
CA TYR A 174 5.72 10.95 0.80
C TYR A 174 7.08 10.88 1.51
N GLY A 175 8.15 10.72 0.72
CA GLY A 175 9.53 10.65 1.21
C GLY A 175 10.34 11.88 0.83
N SER A 176 11.62 11.69 0.52
CA SER A 176 12.47 12.75 -0.06
C SER A 176 11.93 13.31 -1.37
N SER A 177 11.20 12.49 -2.11
CA SER A 177 10.34 12.88 -3.21
C SER A 177 8.99 12.18 -3.07
N CYS A 178 7.95 12.74 -3.68
CA CYS A 178 6.64 12.12 -3.71
C CYS A 178 6.56 11.14 -4.88
N THR A 179 6.38 9.85 -4.60
CA THR A 179 6.39 8.79 -5.60
C THR A 179 5.09 8.01 -5.57
N PHE A 180 4.41 7.92 -6.71
CA PHE A 180 3.19 7.15 -6.91
C PHE A 180 3.50 5.85 -7.64
N VAL A 181 3.11 4.71 -7.09
CA VAL A 181 3.31 3.39 -7.68
C VAL A 181 1.96 2.75 -7.96
N LEU A 182 1.79 2.23 -9.17
CA LEU A 182 0.52 1.70 -9.67
C LEU A 182 0.71 0.37 -10.39
N SER A 183 -0.22 -0.54 -10.17
CA SER A 183 -0.47 -1.68 -11.06
C SER A 183 -1.96 -1.78 -11.38
N THR A 184 -2.25 -2.10 -12.64
CA THR A 184 -3.61 -2.41 -13.15
C THR A 184 -3.72 -3.88 -13.56
N GLY A 185 -2.92 -4.76 -12.94
CA GLY A 185 -2.89 -6.19 -13.24
C GLY A 185 -1.89 -6.65 -14.32
N THR A 186 -1.23 -5.70 -14.98
CA THR A 186 -0.19 -5.97 -16.00
C THR A 186 1.09 -5.19 -15.70
N GLY A 187 1.87 -5.67 -14.73
CA GLY A 187 3.13 -5.04 -14.32
C GLY A 187 2.93 -3.86 -13.38
N VAL A 188 4.04 -3.23 -12.99
CA VAL A 188 4.08 -2.16 -11.99
C VAL A 188 4.84 -0.97 -12.55
N ASN A 189 4.33 0.23 -12.36
CA ASN A 189 4.96 1.46 -12.83
C ASN A 189 5.04 2.48 -11.69
N GLY A 190 6.17 3.18 -11.61
CA GLY A 190 6.42 4.25 -10.63
C GLY A 190 6.54 5.61 -11.30
N PHE A 191 5.91 6.60 -10.69
CA PHE A 191 5.86 7.98 -11.14
C PHE A 191 6.35 8.89 -10.02
N THR A 192 7.10 9.92 -10.36
CA THR A 192 7.58 10.92 -9.38
C THR A 192 6.87 12.24 -9.64
N LEU A 193 6.37 12.87 -8.57
CA LEU A 193 5.74 14.18 -8.63
C LEU A 193 6.80 15.24 -8.96
N ASP A 194 6.59 15.98 -10.04
CA ASP A 194 7.26 17.26 -10.28
C ASP A 194 6.43 18.36 -9.58
N PRO A 195 6.93 18.97 -8.49
CA PRO A 195 6.17 19.99 -7.75
C PRO A 195 5.99 21.29 -8.54
N SER A 196 6.85 21.58 -9.52
CA SER A 196 6.75 22.79 -10.36
C SER A 196 5.65 22.65 -11.41
N LEU A 197 5.41 21.43 -11.91
CA LEU A 197 4.33 21.14 -12.85
C LEU A 197 3.04 20.70 -12.18
N GLY A 198 3.13 20.14 -10.96
CA GLY A 198 1.98 19.52 -10.28
C GLY A 198 1.54 18.18 -10.89
N GLU A 199 2.46 17.52 -11.62
CA GLU A 199 2.20 16.30 -12.39
C GLU A 199 3.12 15.15 -11.97
N PHE A 200 2.56 13.94 -11.95
CA PHE A 200 3.34 12.72 -11.76
C PHE A 200 3.90 12.25 -13.09
N ILE A 201 5.23 12.21 -13.20
CA ILE A 201 5.96 11.81 -14.41
C ILE A 201 6.49 10.39 -14.24
N LEU A 202 6.35 9.57 -15.28
CA LEU A 202 6.86 8.19 -15.28
C LEU A 202 8.39 8.20 -15.11
N THR A 203 8.88 7.64 -14.01
CA THR A 203 10.31 7.56 -13.70
C THR A 203 10.81 6.13 -13.58
N HIS A 204 9.91 5.19 -13.31
CA HIS A 204 10.22 3.77 -13.11
C HIS A 204 9.25 2.90 -13.93
N PRO A 205 9.46 2.75 -15.25
CA PRO A 205 8.64 1.88 -16.08
C PRO A 205 8.88 0.40 -15.76
N ASN A 206 7.82 -0.40 -15.73
CA ASN A 206 7.87 -1.86 -15.59
C ASN A 206 8.81 -2.37 -14.48
N ILE A 207 8.57 -1.91 -13.25
CA ILE A 207 9.33 -2.31 -12.07
C ILE A 207 9.30 -3.83 -11.92
N LYS A 208 10.49 -4.43 -11.78
CA LYS A 208 10.68 -5.84 -11.46
C LYS A 208 11.55 -5.97 -10.23
N ILE A 209 11.05 -6.67 -9.23
CA ILE A 209 11.81 -6.93 -8.02
C ILE A 209 12.92 -7.96 -8.31
N PRO A 210 14.13 -7.79 -7.76
CA PRO A 210 15.16 -8.82 -7.83
C PRO A 210 14.66 -10.16 -7.25
N LYS A 211 15.05 -11.29 -7.86
CA LYS A 211 14.63 -12.63 -7.39
C LYS A 211 15.11 -12.96 -5.98
N LYS A 212 16.27 -12.45 -5.59
CA LYS A 212 16.89 -12.59 -4.26
C LYS A 212 17.47 -11.25 -3.83
N GLY A 213 17.45 -10.95 -2.53
CA GLY A 213 17.92 -9.67 -2.00
C GLY A 213 18.95 -9.80 -0.90
N LYS A 214 19.50 -8.64 -0.48
CA LYS A 214 20.50 -8.55 0.60
C LYS A 214 19.96 -7.83 1.83
N ILE A 215 18.65 -7.59 1.89
CA ILE A 215 18.00 -6.80 2.92
C ILE A 215 16.86 -7.61 3.52
N TYR A 216 16.76 -7.60 4.85
CA TYR A 216 15.55 -8.02 5.54
C TYR A 216 15.01 -6.86 6.38
N SER A 217 13.69 -6.75 6.45
CA SER A 217 12.99 -5.65 7.10
C SER A 217 11.97 -6.18 8.09
N VAL A 218 12.23 -5.99 9.37
CA VAL A 218 11.39 -6.48 10.47
C VAL A 218 11.66 -5.68 11.75
N ASN A 219 10.65 -5.52 12.60
CA ASN A 219 10.83 -4.94 13.93
C ASN A 219 11.41 -5.96 14.90
N GLU A 220 12.74 -6.00 15.04
CA GLU A 220 13.42 -6.94 15.95
C GLU A 220 13.11 -6.73 17.45
N GLY A 221 12.49 -5.60 17.83
CA GLY A 221 12.01 -5.40 19.20
C GLY A 221 10.96 -6.44 19.64
N ASN A 222 10.32 -7.11 18.68
CA ASN A 222 9.36 -8.18 18.92
C ASN A 222 9.98 -9.60 18.97
N ALA A 223 11.31 -9.74 18.88
CA ALA A 223 11.98 -11.03 18.76
C ALA A 223 11.57 -12.07 19.80
N LYS A 224 11.34 -11.65 21.06
CA LYS A 224 10.90 -12.54 22.14
C LYS A 224 9.49 -13.14 21.96
N ASN A 225 8.69 -12.57 21.07
CA ASN A 225 7.29 -12.93 20.85
C ASN A 225 7.06 -13.67 19.53
N TRP A 226 8.07 -13.76 18.66
CA TRP A 226 7.94 -14.44 17.37
C TRP A 226 7.76 -15.94 17.52
N ASP A 227 7.21 -16.54 16.46
CA ASP A 227 7.17 -17.99 16.28
C ASP A 227 8.54 -18.56 15.88
N GLY A 228 8.63 -19.89 15.90
CA GLY A 228 9.85 -20.62 15.54
C GLY A 228 10.34 -20.31 14.12
N PRO A 229 9.50 -20.41 13.07
CA PRO A 229 9.89 -20.11 11.70
C PRO A 229 10.44 -18.70 11.50
N THR A 230 9.77 -17.67 12.04
CA THR A 230 10.23 -16.28 11.93
C THR A 230 11.57 -16.09 12.62
N ALA A 231 11.72 -16.59 13.86
CA ALA A 231 12.97 -16.47 14.61
C ALA A 231 14.14 -17.14 13.88
N LYS A 232 13.94 -18.36 13.36
CA LYS A 232 14.93 -19.08 12.56
C LYS A 232 15.29 -18.34 11.27
N TYR A 233 14.32 -17.75 10.58
CA TYR A 233 14.57 -16.98 9.36
C TYR A 233 15.47 -15.76 9.64
N VAL A 234 15.15 -14.98 10.68
CA VAL A 234 15.95 -13.80 11.05
C VAL A 234 17.34 -14.21 11.52
N GLU A 235 17.47 -15.32 12.25
CA GLU A 235 18.77 -15.88 12.63
C GLU A 235 19.62 -16.23 11.39
N LYS A 236 19.05 -16.92 10.40
CA LYS A 236 19.73 -17.22 9.13
C LYS A 236 20.15 -15.96 8.37
N CYS A 237 19.35 -14.90 8.42
CA CYS A 237 19.70 -13.62 7.79
C CYS A 237 20.97 -13.01 8.42
N LYS A 238 21.18 -13.20 9.73
CA LYS A 238 22.32 -12.68 10.48
C LYS A 238 23.54 -13.58 10.43
N PHE A 239 23.33 -14.90 10.53
CA PHE A 239 24.35 -15.92 10.67
C PHE A 239 24.19 -17.03 9.63
N PRO A 240 24.31 -16.70 8.33
CA PRO A 240 24.18 -17.69 7.26
C PRO A 240 25.22 -18.80 7.40
N GLN A 241 24.79 -20.05 7.19
CA GLN A 241 25.64 -21.26 7.29
C GLN A 241 26.07 -21.81 5.92
N ASP A 242 25.55 -21.24 4.83
CA ASP A 242 25.81 -21.65 3.44
C ASP A 242 27.01 -20.92 2.80
N GLY A 243 27.76 -20.14 3.60
CA GLY A 243 28.87 -19.32 3.14
C GLY A 243 28.46 -17.99 2.48
N SER A 244 27.17 -17.67 2.43
CA SER A 244 26.71 -16.36 1.96
C SER A 244 26.99 -15.25 2.99
N SER A 245 26.97 -13.99 2.54
CA SER A 245 27.10 -12.84 3.45
C SER A 245 25.80 -12.61 4.22
N SER A 246 25.92 -12.09 5.44
CA SER A 246 24.75 -11.66 6.22
C SER A 246 23.95 -10.58 5.46
N LYS A 247 22.63 -10.62 5.64
CA LYS A 247 21.72 -9.62 5.09
C LYS A 247 21.72 -8.37 5.98
N SER A 248 21.55 -7.21 5.36
CA SER A 248 21.42 -5.93 6.07
C SER A 248 20.02 -5.76 6.64
N LEU A 249 19.92 -5.42 7.92
CA LEU A 249 18.66 -4.97 8.53
C LEU A 249 18.32 -3.55 8.04
N ARG A 250 17.10 -3.35 7.56
CA ARG A 250 16.51 -2.02 7.34
C ARG A 250 15.07 -2.04 7.80
N TYR A 251 14.71 -1.19 8.75
CA TYR A 251 13.33 -1.06 9.22
C TYR A 251 13.03 0.41 9.45
N ILE A 252 12.28 1.01 8.53
CA ILE A 252 11.90 2.43 8.58
C ILE A 252 10.73 2.60 9.56
N GLY A 253 9.83 1.64 9.62
CA GLY A 253 8.66 1.68 10.50
C GLY A 253 7.42 2.31 9.86
N SER A 254 7.45 2.56 8.55
CA SER A 254 6.27 2.80 7.69
C SER A 254 6.25 1.69 6.64
N MET A 255 5.07 1.05 6.47
CA MET A 255 4.94 -0.06 5.53
C MET A 255 5.25 0.40 4.11
N VAL A 256 4.70 1.54 3.67
CA VAL A 256 4.95 2.09 2.33
C VAL A 256 6.44 2.24 2.07
N ALA A 257 7.18 2.83 3.01
CA ALA A 257 8.61 3.09 2.83
C ALA A 257 9.45 1.80 2.80
N ASP A 258 9.17 0.84 3.68
CA ASP A 258 9.86 -0.45 3.74
C ASP A 258 9.53 -1.33 2.52
N VAL A 259 8.27 -1.33 2.06
CA VAL A 259 7.84 -2.06 0.86
C VAL A 259 8.40 -1.42 -0.40
N HIS A 260 8.41 -0.09 -0.52
CA HIS A 260 8.97 0.60 -1.68
C HIS A 260 10.46 0.27 -1.87
N ARG A 261 11.25 0.30 -0.79
CA ARG A 261 12.64 -0.13 -0.83
C ARG A 261 12.76 -1.60 -1.22
N THR A 262 11.93 -2.48 -0.65
CA THR A 262 11.93 -3.91 -0.98
C THR A 262 11.62 -4.14 -2.45
N LEU A 263 10.68 -3.39 -3.01
CA LEU A 263 10.27 -3.48 -4.41
C LEU A 263 11.43 -3.13 -5.37
N LEU A 264 12.21 -2.09 -5.05
CA LEU A 264 13.31 -1.63 -5.91
C LEU A 264 14.63 -2.37 -5.70
N TYR A 265 14.98 -2.66 -4.44
CA TYR A 265 16.28 -3.23 -4.08
C TYR A 265 16.26 -4.73 -3.85
N GLY A 266 15.06 -5.34 -3.82
CA GLY A 266 14.87 -6.71 -3.41
C GLY A 266 15.08 -6.91 -1.92
N GLY A 267 14.88 -8.15 -1.49
CA GLY A 267 14.92 -8.55 -0.09
C GLY A 267 13.52 -8.92 0.38
N ILE A 268 13.30 -8.85 1.68
CA ILE A 268 12.01 -9.23 2.28
C ILE A 268 11.59 -8.26 3.37
N PHE A 269 10.29 -7.98 3.40
CA PHE A 269 9.60 -7.31 4.49
C PHE A 269 8.76 -8.33 5.26
N LEU A 270 8.88 -8.29 6.59
CA LEU A 270 8.21 -9.19 7.51
C LEU A 270 7.43 -8.38 8.54
N TYR A 271 6.14 -8.66 8.63
CA TYR A 271 5.29 -8.29 9.74
C TYR A 271 4.60 -9.57 10.26
N PRO A 272 5.35 -10.42 10.98
CA PRO A 272 4.86 -11.73 11.42
C PRO A 272 3.75 -11.58 12.47
N ALA A 273 3.03 -12.68 12.71
CA ALA A 273 2.22 -12.80 13.90
C ALA A 273 3.14 -12.92 15.12
N ASP A 274 2.66 -12.48 16.27
CA ASP A 274 3.38 -12.66 17.52
C ASP A 274 2.43 -12.97 18.68
N LYS A 275 2.99 -13.33 19.84
CA LYS A 275 2.19 -13.67 21.03
C LYS A 275 1.19 -12.59 21.47
N LYS A 276 1.43 -11.32 21.15
CA LYS A 276 0.52 -10.20 21.47
C LYS A 276 -0.50 -9.95 20.37
N SER A 277 -0.11 -10.16 19.12
CA SER A 277 -0.90 -9.96 17.91
C SER A 277 -0.91 -11.26 17.09
N PRO A 278 -1.69 -12.28 17.51
CA PRO A 278 -1.66 -13.60 16.89
C PRO A 278 -2.17 -13.61 15.44
N ASN A 279 -2.95 -12.59 15.05
CA ASN A 279 -3.42 -12.39 13.68
C ASN A 279 -2.62 -11.29 12.95
N GLY A 280 -1.41 -10.95 13.42
CA GLY A 280 -0.64 -9.82 12.90
C GLY A 280 -1.25 -8.45 13.27
N LYS A 281 -0.63 -7.38 12.77
CA LYS A 281 -1.05 -5.99 13.03
C LYS A 281 -1.64 -5.29 11.80
N LEU A 282 -1.13 -5.61 10.62
CA LEU A 282 -1.52 -4.97 9.36
C LEU A 282 -2.89 -5.47 8.92
N ARG A 283 -3.68 -4.60 8.31
CA ARG A 283 -5.04 -4.89 7.86
C ARG A 283 -5.05 -5.42 6.44
N VAL A 284 -5.92 -6.38 6.24
CA VAL A 284 -5.99 -7.19 5.03
C VAL A 284 -6.32 -6.33 3.82
N LEU A 285 -7.43 -5.59 3.87
CA LEU A 285 -8.01 -4.95 2.69
C LEU A 285 -7.16 -3.80 2.14
N TYR A 286 -6.62 -2.95 3.01
CA TYR A 286 -6.01 -1.69 2.60
C TYR A 286 -4.50 -1.59 2.87
N GLU A 287 -3.88 -2.58 3.52
CA GLU A 287 -2.42 -2.66 3.68
C GLU A 287 -1.85 -3.92 2.99
N VAL A 288 -2.27 -5.11 3.44
CA VAL A 288 -1.69 -6.39 2.99
C VAL A 288 -2.00 -6.67 1.52
N PHE A 289 -3.26 -6.57 1.11
CA PHE A 289 -3.67 -6.88 -0.26
C PHE A 289 -3.03 -5.95 -1.29
N PRO A 290 -3.13 -4.60 -1.18
CA PRO A 290 -2.55 -3.71 -2.18
C PRO A 290 -1.05 -3.91 -2.37
N MET A 291 -0.30 -4.05 -1.26
CA MET A 291 1.14 -4.27 -1.31
C MET A 291 1.50 -5.64 -1.88
N SER A 292 0.74 -6.68 -1.56
CA SER A 292 0.92 -8.03 -2.11
C SER A 292 0.66 -8.06 -3.62
N PHE A 293 -0.38 -7.35 -4.09
CA PHE A 293 -0.71 -7.25 -5.50
C PHE A 293 0.42 -6.60 -6.30
N LEU A 294 0.94 -5.47 -5.80
CA LEU A 294 2.11 -4.83 -6.41
C LEU A 294 3.34 -5.75 -6.41
N MET A 295 3.59 -6.45 -5.30
CA MET A 295 4.75 -7.32 -5.17
C MET A 295 4.72 -8.48 -6.17
N GLU A 296 3.57 -9.14 -6.31
CA GLU A 296 3.41 -10.23 -7.28
C GLU A 296 3.48 -9.75 -8.73
N GLN A 297 2.90 -8.59 -9.05
CA GLN A 297 2.97 -7.98 -10.38
C GLN A 297 4.41 -7.58 -10.78
N ALA A 298 5.25 -7.28 -9.79
CA ALA A 298 6.67 -7.05 -9.97
C ALA A 298 7.50 -8.35 -10.06
N GLY A 299 6.91 -9.53 -9.89
CA GLY A 299 7.58 -10.83 -9.93
C GLY A 299 8.08 -11.34 -8.59
N GLY A 300 7.67 -10.71 -7.48
CA GLY A 300 7.90 -11.17 -6.12
C GLY A 300 6.79 -12.08 -5.62
N GLN A 301 6.70 -12.23 -4.31
CA GLN A 301 5.64 -13.01 -3.64
C GLN A 301 5.18 -12.34 -2.36
N ALA A 302 4.00 -12.76 -1.88
CA ALA A 302 3.48 -12.43 -0.56
C ALA A 302 2.80 -13.64 0.11
N PHE A 303 3.09 -13.86 1.39
CA PHE A 303 2.70 -15.02 2.17
C PHE A 303 2.22 -14.58 3.57
N THR A 304 1.21 -15.26 4.12
CA THR A 304 0.63 -14.92 5.44
C THR A 304 1.15 -15.81 6.58
N GLY A 305 2.21 -16.58 6.36
CA GLY A 305 2.59 -17.64 7.31
C GLY A 305 1.77 -18.93 7.13
N LYS A 306 0.66 -18.89 6.37
CA LYS A 306 -0.21 -20.05 6.09
C LYS A 306 -0.51 -20.26 4.62
N GLN A 307 -0.77 -19.19 3.89
CA GLN A 307 -1.15 -19.26 2.47
C GLN A 307 -0.66 -18.02 1.71
N ARG A 308 -0.81 -18.05 0.37
CA ARG A 308 -0.58 -16.87 -0.46
C ARG A 308 -1.51 -15.73 -0.03
N ALA A 309 -0.95 -14.52 0.12
CA ALA A 309 -1.68 -13.40 0.69
C ALA A 309 -2.93 -13.03 -0.11
N LEU A 310 -2.85 -13.02 -1.45
CA LEU A 310 -3.97 -12.65 -2.31
C LEU A 310 -5.09 -13.71 -2.42
N ASP A 311 -4.88 -14.91 -1.87
CA ASP A 311 -5.89 -15.98 -1.84
C ASP A 311 -6.71 -15.99 -0.54
N LEU A 312 -6.31 -15.22 0.47
CA LEU A 312 -7.07 -15.03 1.71
C LEU A 312 -8.44 -14.41 1.41
N VAL A 313 -9.51 -14.96 1.99
CA VAL A 313 -10.86 -14.38 1.96
C VAL A 313 -11.10 -13.67 3.31
N PRO A 314 -11.22 -12.34 3.35
CA PRO A 314 -11.49 -11.62 4.58
C PRO A 314 -12.94 -11.80 5.02
N ALA A 315 -13.17 -11.99 6.32
CA ALA A 315 -14.49 -12.03 6.93
C ALA A 315 -14.97 -10.67 7.43
N LYS A 316 -14.04 -9.70 7.62
CA LYS A 316 -14.34 -8.35 8.12
C LYS A 316 -13.48 -7.29 7.44
N ILE A 317 -13.99 -6.07 7.34
CA ILE A 317 -13.32 -4.96 6.66
C ILE A 317 -11.99 -4.53 7.34
N HIS A 318 -11.90 -4.69 8.67
CA HIS A 318 -10.69 -4.40 9.44
C HIS A 318 -9.96 -5.67 9.92
N GLU A 319 -10.12 -6.79 9.20
CA GLU A 319 -9.38 -8.01 9.52
C GLU A 319 -7.87 -7.79 9.40
N ARG A 320 -7.11 -8.37 10.33
CA ARG A 320 -5.65 -8.29 10.36
C ARG A 320 -5.02 -9.56 9.85
N SER A 321 -3.84 -9.44 9.26
CA SER A 321 -3.04 -10.59 8.85
C SER A 321 -1.55 -10.33 9.07
N PRO A 322 -0.78 -11.35 9.46
CA PRO A 322 0.66 -11.31 9.26
C PRO A 322 1.01 -11.30 7.77
N VAL A 323 2.16 -10.75 7.43
CA VAL A 323 2.63 -10.74 6.03
C VAL A 323 4.14 -10.88 5.92
N PHE A 324 4.55 -11.65 4.93
CA PHE A 324 5.92 -11.82 4.46
C PHE A 324 5.90 -11.55 2.96
N LEU A 325 6.51 -10.47 2.50
CA LEU A 325 6.48 -10.08 1.10
C LEU A 325 7.84 -9.61 0.62
N GLY A 326 8.15 -9.85 -0.66
CA GLY A 326 9.39 -9.41 -1.26
C GLY A 326 9.86 -10.29 -2.41
N SER A 327 11.17 -10.39 -2.54
CA SER A 327 11.87 -11.21 -3.52
C SER A 327 11.43 -12.67 -3.44
N TYR A 328 11.19 -13.29 -4.60
CA TYR A 328 10.65 -14.65 -4.71
C TYR A 328 11.42 -15.66 -3.85
N ASP A 329 12.75 -15.72 -3.99
CA ASP A 329 13.59 -16.71 -3.32
C ASP A 329 13.60 -16.51 -1.79
N GLU A 330 13.45 -15.26 -1.33
CA GLU A 330 13.38 -14.93 0.10
C GLU A 330 12.07 -15.42 0.73
N VAL A 331 10.97 -15.26 0.00
CA VAL A 331 9.64 -15.70 0.47
C VAL A 331 9.51 -17.22 0.43
N GLU A 332 10.10 -17.89 -0.54
CA GLU A 332 10.17 -19.36 -0.57
C GLU A 332 10.99 -19.94 0.60
N GLU A 333 12.08 -19.28 1.00
CA GLU A 333 12.87 -19.72 2.15
C GLU A 333 12.06 -19.68 3.46
N ILE A 334 11.27 -18.63 3.70
CA ILE A 334 10.44 -18.56 4.90
C ILE A 334 9.25 -19.52 4.83
N LYS A 335 8.63 -19.73 3.65
CA LYS A 335 7.58 -20.76 3.47
C LYS A 335 8.09 -22.15 3.84
N ALA A 336 9.30 -22.51 3.40
CA ALA A 336 9.90 -23.79 3.74
C ALA A 336 10.10 -23.96 5.26
N LEU A 337 10.41 -22.88 5.98
CA LEU A 337 10.52 -22.91 7.45
C LEU A 337 9.16 -23.11 8.13
N TYR A 338 8.09 -22.51 7.60
CA TYR A 338 6.73 -22.72 8.11
C TYR A 338 6.25 -24.16 7.86
N ALA A 339 6.44 -24.68 6.65
CA ALA A 339 6.08 -26.07 6.31
C ALA A 339 6.79 -27.10 7.20
N ALA A 340 8.09 -26.90 7.45
CA ALA A 340 8.88 -27.80 8.31
C ALA A 340 8.50 -27.72 9.79
N GLU A 341 7.82 -26.68 10.24
CA GLU A 341 7.28 -26.57 11.60
C GLU A 341 5.91 -27.27 11.71
N GLU A 342 5.07 -27.18 10.67
CA GLU A 342 3.80 -27.91 10.60
C GLU A 342 3.98 -29.43 10.59
N GLU A 343 5.01 -29.94 9.90
CA GLU A 343 5.34 -31.39 9.90
C GLU A 343 5.78 -31.93 11.27
N LYS A 344 6.16 -31.06 12.20
CA LYS A 344 6.63 -31.43 13.55
C LYS A 344 5.53 -31.35 14.62
N ALA A 345 4.40 -30.69 14.31
CA ALA A 345 3.29 -30.45 15.22
C ALA A 345 2.28 -31.60 15.20
#